data_AF-A0AAT9SYU8-F1
#
_entry.id   AF-A0AAT9SYU8-F1
#
_cell.length_a   1.000
_cell.length_b   1.000
_cell.length_c   1.000
_cell.angle_alpha   90.00
_cell.angle_beta   90.00
_cell.angle_gamma   90.00
#
_symmetry.space_group_name_H-M   'P 1'
#
loop_
_entity.id
_entity.type
_entity.pdbx_description
1 polymer ?
#
loop_
_entity_poly.entity_id
_entity_poly.type
_entity_poly.pdbx_seq_one_letter_code
_entity_poly.pdbx_strand_id
1 'polypeptide(L)'
;MGRPWGGGKPTPASFFELDIRWLKRHDMLRPGKLSWVREIVNGSRRGLLSFLAGEGEGVINIAGHRQWIVIEETPVHLGGARPWFRCPRCSRLAAKIYGSSHAGGPAFTCRSCKRIAYPSQNEDKRYLSVRRAQRIRERLGGSPNLTLSFPPKPKGMHWTTYDRAHATAMALEQRSLASMAATVEKIRRRCAARG
;
A
#
# COMPACT_ATOMS: atom_id res chain seq x y z
N MET A 1 6.08 27.49 -9.25
CA MET A 1 4.88 26.67 -8.97
C MET A 1 5.23 25.57 -7.97
N GLY A 2 4.84 25.76 -6.72
CA GLY A 2 5.25 24.94 -5.58
C GLY A 2 4.54 23.58 -5.52
N ARG A 3 5.29 22.55 -5.12
CA ARG A 3 4.76 21.21 -4.81
C ARG A 3 3.97 21.28 -3.50
N PRO A 4 2.73 20.76 -3.43
CA PRO A 4 2.06 20.57 -2.16
C PRO A 4 2.80 19.51 -1.33
N TRP A 5 3.20 19.89 -0.12
CA TRP A 5 3.71 19.00 0.91
C TRP A 5 2.54 18.24 1.56
N GLY A 6 2.71 16.93 1.77
CA GLY A 6 1.81 16.12 2.60
C GLY A 6 0.92 15.15 1.82
N GLY A 7 1.35 13.90 1.71
CA GLY A 7 0.55 12.82 1.14
C GLY A 7 1.44 11.66 0.75
N GLY A 8 1.67 10.72 1.66
CA GLY A 8 2.30 9.45 1.30
C GLY A 8 1.51 8.80 0.16
N LYS A 9 2.21 8.13 -0.78
CA LYS A 9 1.54 7.36 -1.85
C LYS A 9 0.51 6.42 -1.20
N PRO A 10 -0.71 6.34 -1.74
CA PRO A 10 -1.75 5.53 -1.13
C PRO A 10 -1.34 4.05 -1.13
N THR A 11 -1.77 3.31 -0.13
CA THR A 11 -1.43 1.88 0.06
C THR A 11 -2.53 0.99 -0.51
N PRO A 12 -2.29 -0.31 -0.78
CA PRO A 12 -3.33 -1.23 -1.24
C PRO A 12 -4.52 -1.30 -0.28
N ALA A 13 -4.25 -1.12 1.02
CA ALA A 13 -5.27 -1.06 2.06
C ALA A 13 -6.21 0.17 1.98
N SER A 14 -6.04 1.05 1.00
CA SER A 14 -6.91 2.20 0.75
C SER A 14 -7.90 1.96 -0.40
N PHE A 15 -7.83 0.81 -1.09
CA PHE A 15 -8.63 0.50 -2.28
C PHE A 15 -9.24 -0.89 -2.18
N PHE A 16 -10.40 -1.09 -2.80
CA PHE A 16 -10.95 -2.44 -3.00
C PHE A 16 -10.05 -3.20 -3.97
N GLU A 17 -9.50 -4.33 -3.54
CA GLU A 17 -8.66 -5.20 -4.36
C GLU A 17 -9.48 -6.33 -4.98
N LEU A 18 -9.37 -6.51 -6.29
CA LEU A 18 -9.88 -7.69 -6.99
C LEU A 18 -8.69 -8.47 -7.59
N ASP A 19 -8.52 -9.73 -7.18
CA ASP A 19 -7.44 -10.63 -7.64
C ASP A 19 -8.02 -11.73 -8.52
N ILE A 20 -7.64 -11.74 -9.80
CA ILE A 20 -8.14 -12.72 -10.78
C ILE A 20 -7.71 -14.16 -10.45
N ARG A 21 -6.59 -14.33 -9.76
CA ARG A 21 -6.09 -15.65 -9.35
C ARG A 21 -6.96 -16.23 -8.24
N TRP A 22 -7.46 -15.37 -7.36
CA TRP A 22 -8.43 -15.76 -6.35
C TRP A 22 -9.75 -16.15 -7.02
N LEU A 23 -10.24 -15.35 -7.97
CA LEU A 23 -11.44 -15.69 -8.77
C LEU A 23 -11.28 -17.05 -9.46
N LYS A 24 -10.15 -17.30 -10.12
CA LYS A 24 -9.85 -18.59 -10.75
C LYS A 24 -9.85 -19.75 -9.75
N ARG A 25 -9.19 -19.59 -8.61
CA ARG A 25 -9.10 -20.62 -7.56
C ARG A 25 -10.47 -21.00 -7.00
N HIS A 26 -11.39 -20.04 -6.94
CA HIS A 26 -12.76 -20.26 -6.50
C HIS A 26 -13.74 -20.52 -7.65
N ASP A 27 -13.22 -20.86 -8.83
CA ASP A 27 -14.01 -21.24 -10.00
C ASP A 27 -14.98 -20.13 -10.48
N MET A 28 -14.68 -18.87 -10.18
CA MET A 28 -15.53 -17.70 -10.45
C MET A 28 -15.36 -17.10 -11.85
N LEU A 29 -14.52 -17.71 -12.69
CA LEU A 29 -14.25 -17.27 -14.06
C LEU A 29 -15.04 -18.04 -15.13
N ARG A 30 -15.94 -18.95 -14.74
CA ARG A 30 -16.81 -19.63 -15.70
C ARG A 30 -17.75 -18.62 -16.37
N PRO A 31 -17.85 -18.58 -17.70
CA PRO A 31 -18.78 -17.68 -18.39
C PRO A 31 -20.21 -17.80 -17.82
N GLY A 32 -20.87 -16.64 -17.63
CA GLY A 32 -22.20 -16.54 -17.03
C GLY A 32 -22.22 -16.61 -15.50
N LYS A 33 -21.12 -16.93 -14.82
CA LYS A 33 -21.09 -17.06 -13.37
C LYS A 33 -21.06 -15.71 -12.68
N LEU A 34 -22.13 -15.38 -11.97
CA LEU A 34 -22.20 -14.24 -11.06
C LEU A 34 -21.59 -14.62 -9.70
N SER A 35 -20.58 -13.87 -9.29
CA SER A 35 -19.82 -14.13 -8.07
C SER A 35 -19.79 -12.90 -7.18
N TRP A 36 -20.09 -13.09 -5.90
CA TRP A 36 -20.01 -12.04 -4.90
C TRP A 36 -18.62 -12.00 -4.28
N VAL A 37 -17.88 -10.92 -4.52
CA VAL A 37 -16.54 -10.72 -3.96
C VAL A 37 -16.63 -9.82 -2.75
N ARG A 38 -16.25 -10.39 -1.60
CA ARG A 38 -16.18 -9.70 -0.32
C ARG A 38 -14.73 -9.45 0.02
N GLU A 39 -14.38 -8.18 0.21
CA GLU A 39 -13.07 -7.84 0.74
C GLU A 39 -13.19 -7.56 2.24
N ILE A 40 -12.50 -8.39 3.02
CA ILE A 40 -12.37 -8.24 4.47
C ILE A 40 -10.95 -7.77 4.74
N VAL A 41 -10.78 -6.58 5.31
CA VAL A 41 -9.45 -6.04 5.63
C VAL A 41 -9.36 -5.78 7.11
N ASN A 42 -8.56 -6.60 7.79
CA ASN A 42 -8.53 -6.68 9.25
C ASN A 42 -9.94 -6.91 9.80
N GLY A 43 -10.62 -7.99 9.39
CA GLY A 43 -11.91 -8.41 9.97
C GLY A 43 -13.12 -7.53 9.64
N SER A 44 -12.94 -6.25 9.32
CA SER A 44 -14.04 -5.36 8.91
C SER A 44 -14.34 -5.49 7.42
N ARG A 45 -15.62 -5.58 7.07
CA ARG A 45 -16.12 -5.63 5.68
C ARG A 45 -15.88 -4.28 5.00
N ARG A 46 -15.01 -4.23 3.98
CA ARG A 46 -14.74 -2.96 3.25
C ARG A 46 -15.79 -2.68 2.17
N GLY A 47 -16.37 -3.73 1.61
CA GLY A 47 -17.38 -3.61 0.58
C GLY A 47 -17.82 -4.96 0.06
N LEU A 48 -18.85 -4.92 -0.78
CA LEU A 48 -19.30 -6.06 -1.57
C LEU A 48 -19.40 -5.59 -3.02
N LEU A 49 -18.77 -6.33 -3.92
CA LEU A 49 -19.00 -6.19 -5.34
C LEU A 49 -19.50 -7.52 -5.90
N SER A 50 -20.20 -7.47 -7.02
CA SER A 50 -20.42 -8.65 -7.83
C SER A 50 -19.51 -8.61 -9.06
N PHE A 51 -19.05 -9.79 -9.45
CA PHE A 51 -18.26 -10.04 -10.63
C PHE A 51 -19.00 -11.05 -11.50
N LEU A 52 -19.40 -10.64 -12.69
CA LEU A 52 -19.97 -11.54 -13.69
C LEU A 52 -18.87 -11.88 -14.69
N ALA A 53 -18.48 -13.14 -14.77
CA ALA A 53 -17.52 -13.60 -15.76
C ALA A 53 -18.20 -13.82 -17.12
N GLY A 54 -17.57 -13.35 -18.19
CA GLY A 54 -17.92 -13.64 -19.58
C GLY A 54 -16.78 -14.38 -20.28
N GLU A 55 -16.90 -14.55 -21.60
CA GLU A 55 -15.82 -15.13 -22.41
C GLU A 55 -14.76 -14.07 -22.72
N GLY A 56 -13.59 -14.17 -22.08
CA GLY A 56 -12.50 -13.20 -22.26
C GLY A 56 -12.77 -11.82 -21.64
N GLU A 57 -13.83 -11.67 -20.85
CA GLU A 57 -14.18 -10.42 -20.19
C GLU A 57 -14.92 -10.67 -18.86
N GLY A 58 -15.12 -9.60 -18.11
CA GLY A 58 -15.95 -9.63 -16.92
C GLY A 58 -16.55 -8.27 -16.60
N VAL A 59 -17.63 -8.28 -15.83
CA VAL A 59 -18.30 -7.08 -15.34
C VAL A 59 -18.14 -7.00 -13.84
N ILE A 60 -17.54 -5.90 -13.38
CA ILE A 60 -17.47 -5.54 -11.98
C ILE A 60 -18.67 -4.63 -11.69
N ASN A 61 -19.54 -5.03 -10.78
CA ASN A 61 -20.62 -4.18 -10.28
C ASN A 61 -20.37 -3.85 -8.81
N ILE A 62 -20.26 -2.55 -8.52
CA ILE A 62 -20.13 -2.07 -7.15
C ILE A 62 -21.08 -0.91 -6.92
N ALA A 63 -21.95 -1.03 -5.91
CA ALA A 63 -22.97 -0.03 -5.58
C ALA A 63 -23.78 0.47 -6.80
N GLY A 64 -24.12 -0.43 -7.73
CA GLY A 64 -24.88 -0.09 -8.95
C GLY A 64 -24.04 0.39 -10.14
N HIS A 65 -22.75 0.68 -9.95
CA HIS A 65 -21.86 1.08 -11.03
C HIS A 65 -21.21 -0.14 -11.69
N ARG A 66 -21.45 -0.31 -12.98
CA ARG A 66 -20.89 -1.40 -13.79
C ARG A 66 -19.65 -0.93 -14.52
N GLN A 67 -18.58 -1.72 -14.41
CA GLN A 67 -17.35 -1.54 -15.16
C GLN A 67 -16.99 -2.83 -15.88
N TRP A 68 -16.82 -2.74 -17.19
CA TRP A 68 -16.28 -3.82 -18.02
C TRP A 68 -14.77 -3.94 -17.86
N ILE A 69 -14.27 -5.17 -17.86
CA ILE A 69 -12.84 -5.45 -17.87
C ILE A 69 -12.52 -6.65 -18.74
N VAL A 70 -11.50 -6.51 -19.57
CA VAL A 70 -11.01 -7.61 -20.42
C VAL A 70 -10.15 -8.57 -19.59
N ILE A 71 -10.34 -9.87 -19.83
CA ILE A 71 -9.59 -10.96 -19.22
C ILE A 71 -8.76 -11.62 -20.33
N GLU A 72 -7.46 -11.75 -20.07
CA GLU A 72 -6.55 -12.47 -20.96
C GLU A 72 -5.92 -13.64 -20.25
N GLU A 73 -5.66 -14.70 -21.00
CA GLU A 73 -4.94 -15.85 -20.49
C GLU A 73 -3.58 -15.98 -21.18
N THR A 74 -2.53 -16.14 -20.40
CA THR A 74 -1.20 -16.51 -20.93
C THR A 74 -0.95 -17.99 -20.68
N PRO A 75 -0.50 -18.77 -21.68
CA PRO A 75 -0.12 -20.16 -21.46
C PRO A 75 0.95 -20.28 -20.38
N VAL A 76 0.91 -21.37 -19.60
CA VAL A 76 1.99 -21.72 -18.67
C VAL A 76 2.66 -23.01 -19.10
N HIS A 77 3.99 -23.03 -18.99
CA HIS A 77 4.89 -24.11 -19.42
C HIS A 77 4.61 -25.49 -18.78
N LEU A 78 3.92 -25.52 -17.63
CA LEU A 78 3.56 -26.76 -16.91
C LEU A 78 2.08 -27.16 -17.10
N GLY A 79 1.43 -26.67 -18.15
CA GLY A 79 0.02 -26.94 -18.45
C GLY A 79 -0.94 -25.92 -17.81
N GLY A 80 -1.99 -25.60 -18.56
CA GLY A 80 -3.02 -24.62 -18.18
C GLY A 80 -2.71 -23.20 -18.66
N ALA A 81 -3.52 -22.26 -18.18
CA ALA A 81 -3.41 -20.85 -18.55
C ALA A 81 -3.48 -19.97 -17.30
N ARG A 82 -2.74 -18.87 -17.31
CA ARG A 82 -2.73 -17.89 -16.21
C ARG A 82 -3.59 -16.70 -16.62
N PRO A 83 -4.72 -16.45 -15.92
CA PRO A 83 -5.59 -15.34 -16.25
C PRO A 83 -5.01 -14.02 -15.72
N TRP A 84 -5.31 -12.95 -16.43
CA TRP A 84 -4.91 -11.58 -16.17
C TRP A 84 -6.07 -10.63 -16.45
N PHE A 85 -6.21 -9.58 -15.67
CA PHE A 85 -7.00 -8.43 -16.08
C PHE A 85 -6.17 -7.55 -17.02
N ARG A 86 -6.73 -7.13 -18.15
CA ARG A 86 -6.18 -6.02 -18.94
C ARG A 86 -6.61 -4.71 -18.32
N CYS A 87 -5.65 -3.90 -17.88
CA CYS A 87 -5.97 -2.62 -17.26
C CYS A 87 -6.65 -1.67 -18.25
N PRO A 88 -7.84 -1.11 -17.94
CA PRO A 88 -8.56 -0.25 -18.90
C PRO A 88 -7.89 1.10 -19.16
N ARG A 89 -6.88 1.48 -18.36
CA ARG A 89 -6.16 2.77 -18.51
C ARG A 89 -4.81 2.65 -19.22
N CYS A 90 -4.09 1.55 -19.02
CA CYS A 90 -2.73 1.40 -19.57
C CYS A 90 -2.51 0.10 -20.33
N SER A 91 -3.56 -0.70 -20.50
CA SER A 91 -3.58 -1.98 -21.21
C SER A 91 -2.60 -3.04 -20.71
N ARG A 92 -1.87 -2.79 -19.62
CA ARG A 92 -1.00 -3.79 -18.99
C ARG A 92 -1.81 -4.91 -18.36
N LEU A 93 -1.31 -6.13 -18.50
CA LEU A 93 -1.79 -7.30 -17.79
C LEU A 93 -1.48 -7.18 -16.30
N ALA A 94 -2.50 -7.36 -15.47
CA ALA A 94 -2.40 -7.27 -14.03
C ALA A 94 -3.20 -8.38 -13.36
N ALA A 95 -2.58 -9.08 -12.41
CA ALA A 95 -3.30 -10.07 -11.61
C ALA A 95 -4.29 -9.41 -10.65
N LYS A 96 -4.03 -8.15 -10.30
CA LYS A 96 -4.82 -7.37 -9.35
C LYS A 96 -5.18 -6.01 -9.93
N ILE A 97 -6.42 -5.62 -9.71
CA ILE A 97 -6.94 -4.27 -9.99
C ILE A 97 -7.51 -3.67 -8.72
N TYR A 98 -7.52 -2.34 -8.68
CA TYR A 98 -7.84 -1.56 -7.49
C TYR A 98 -8.91 -0.53 -7.82
N GLY A 99 -10.01 -0.56 -7.08
CA GLY A 99 -11.15 0.36 -7.22
C GLY A 99 -11.56 0.98 -5.89
N SER A 100 -12.58 1.82 -5.93
CA SER A 100 -13.22 2.33 -4.71
C SER A 100 -14.43 1.50 -4.35
N SER A 101 -14.75 1.38 -3.06
CA SER A 101 -15.91 0.62 -2.59
C SER A 101 -17.24 1.39 -2.56
N HIS A 102 -17.22 2.69 -2.89
CA HIS A 102 -18.41 3.56 -2.92
C HIS A 102 -18.83 3.94 -4.34
N ALA A 103 -20.13 4.22 -4.49
CA ALA A 103 -20.74 4.77 -5.70
C ALA A 103 -20.04 6.07 -6.14
N GLY A 104 -19.82 6.23 -7.45
CA GLY A 104 -19.08 7.37 -8.02
C GLY A 104 -17.56 7.38 -7.76
N GLY A 105 -17.02 6.35 -7.11
CA GLY A 105 -15.58 6.24 -6.84
C GLY A 105 -14.77 5.89 -8.11
N PRO A 106 -13.45 6.13 -8.11
CA PRO A 106 -12.64 6.00 -9.31
C PRO A 106 -12.51 4.54 -9.78
N ALA A 107 -12.68 4.33 -11.09
CA ALA A 107 -12.66 3.03 -11.78
C ALA A 107 -11.54 2.07 -11.34
N PHE A 108 -11.83 0.77 -11.38
CA PHE A 108 -10.88 -0.31 -11.16
C PHE A 108 -9.76 -0.27 -12.20
N THR A 109 -8.54 0.00 -11.76
CA THR A 109 -7.36 0.08 -12.62
C THR A 109 -6.17 -0.60 -11.95
N CYS A 110 -5.09 -0.83 -12.72
CA CYS A 110 -3.91 -1.47 -12.17
C CYS A 110 -3.23 -0.60 -11.10
N ARG A 111 -2.41 -1.27 -10.30
CA ARG A 111 -1.65 -0.64 -9.21
C ARG A 111 -0.86 0.60 -9.65
N SER A 112 -0.18 0.51 -10.80
CA SER A 112 0.66 1.59 -11.33
C SER A 112 -0.17 2.82 -11.70
N CYS A 113 -1.34 2.62 -12.31
CA CYS A 113 -2.28 3.69 -12.65
C CYS A 113 -2.85 4.41 -11.42
N LYS A 114 -3.06 3.67 -10.32
CA LYS A 114 -3.48 4.23 -9.02
C LYS A 114 -2.31 4.77 -8.18
N ARG A 115 -1.06 4.64 -8.65
CA ARG A 115 0.17 5.02 -7.94
C ARG A 115 0.29 4.42 -6.53
N ILE A 116 -0.20 3.20 -6.35
CA ILE A 116 -0.23 2.52 -5.04
C ILE A 116 1.18 2.05 -4.65
N ALA A 117 1.69 2.52 -3.52
CA ALA A 117 2.98 2.07 -2.97
C ALA A 117 2.87 0.66 -2.38
N TYR A 118 3.96 -0.11 -2.38
CA TYR A 118 3.99 -1.33 -1.58
C TYR A 118 3.97 -0.95 -0.09
N PRO A 119 3.29 -1.71 0.79
CA PRO A 119 3.39 -1.52 2.23
C PRO A 119 4.85 -1.47 2.72
N SER A 120 5.69 -2.37 2.21
CA SER A 120 7.13 -2.42 2.51
C SER A 120 7.89 -1.15 2.12
N GLN A 121 7.52 -0.48 1.03
CA GLN A 121 8.20 0.75 0.59
C GLN A 121 8.01 1.94 1.56
N ASN A 122 7.02 1.89 2.45
CA ASN A 122 6.87 2.87 3.52
C ASN A 122 7.59 2.42 4.80
N GLU A 123 7.62 1.12 5.06
CA GLU A 123 8.37 0.52 6.18
C GLU A 123 9.89 0.69 6.00
N ASP A 124 10.39 0.50 4.77
CA ASP A 124 11.77 0.75 4.39
C ASP A 124 12.18 2.21 4.69
N LYS A 125 11.32 3.19 4.37
CA LYS A 125 11.63 4.61 4.63
C LYS A 125 11.72 4.93 6.11
N ARG A 126 10.86 4.31 6.93
CA ARG A 126 10.91 4.44 8.39
C ARG A 126 12.19 3.80 8.93
N TYR A 127 12.48 2.57 8.50
CA TYR A 127 13.68 1.84 8.88
C TYR A 127 14.96 2.60 8.49
N LEU A 128 14.99 3.18 7.30
CA LEU A 128 16.09 4.04 6.84
C LEU A 128 16.23 5.32 7.69
N SER A 129 15.12 5.92 8.13
CA SER A 129 15.17 7.11 9.00
C SER A 129 15.73 6.78 10.38
N VAL A 130 15.28 5.67 10.97
CA VAL A 130 15.81 5.14 12.24
C VAL A 130 17.30 4.82 12.10
N ARG A 131 17.70 4.04 11.10
CA ARG A 131 19.11 3.69 10.89
C ARG A 131 20.01 4.91 10.68
N ARG A 132 19.53 5.95 10.00
CA ARG A 132 20.29 7.19 9.81
C ARG A 132 20.49 7.94 11.13
N ALA A 133 19.46 8.04 11.97
CA ALA A 133 19.58 8.64 13.30
C ALA A 133 20.55 7.85 14.19
N GLN A 134 20.46 6.52 14.17
CA GLN A 134 21.35 5.62 14.90
C GLN A 134 22.82 5.83 14.50
N ARG A 135 23.12 5.87 13.20
CA ARG A 135 24.49 6.13 12.72
C ARG A 135 25.03 7.50 13.15
N ILE A 136 24.18 8.52 13.22
CA ILE A 136 24.60 9.83 13.71
C ILE A 136 25.01 9.73 15.18
N ARG A 137 24.22 9.04 16.01
CA ARG A 137 24.54 8.83 17.43
C ARG A 137 25.82 8.03 17.63
N GLU A 138 26.00 6.95 16.87
CA GLU A 138 27.22 6.14 16.87
C GLU A 138 28.44 6.96 16.45
N ARG A 139 28.29 7.82 15.42
CA ARG A 139 29.35 8.75 14.99
C ARG A 139 29.73 9.77 16.06
N LEU A 140 28.81 10.13 16.94
CA LEU A 140 29.06 10.97 18.10
C LEU A 140 29.59 10.18 19.31
N GLY A 141 29.87 8.88 19.15
CA GLY A 141 30.44 8.03 20.18
C GLY A 141 29.43 7.56 21.23
N GLY A 142 28.12 7.67 20.97
CA GLY A 142 27.09 7.22 21.90
C GLY A 142 26.27 6.04 21.40
N SER A 143 25.29 5.63 22.20
CA SER A 143 24.43 4.47 21.90
C SER A 143 23.51 4.73 20.69
N PRO A 144 23.25 3.74 19.82
CA PRO A 144 22.21 3.82 18.81
C PRO A 144 20.78 3.75 19.40
N ASN A 145 20.62 3.55 20.70
CA ASN A 145 19.30 3.46 21.30
C ASN A 145 18.59 4.83 21.34
N LEU A 146 17.61 5.02 20.45
CA LEU A 146 16.83 6.25 20.31
C LEU A 146 16.02 6.63 21.56
N THR A 147 15.83 5.74 22.53
CA THR A 147 15.13 6.04 23.78
C THR A 147 16.03 6.66 24.85
N LEU A 148 17.35 6.58 24.69
CA LEU A 148 18.31 7.21 25.60
C LEU A 148 18.52 8.67 25.23
N SER A 149 19.09 9.47 26.12
CA SER A 149 19.49 10.85 25.80
C SER A 149 20.46 10.89 24.61
N PHE A 150 20.40 11.97 23.84
CA PHE A 150 21.29 12.14 22.68
C PHE A 150 22.76 12.28 23.13
N PRO A 151 23.73 11.68 22.42
CA PRO A 151 25.13 11.68 22.86
C PRO A 151 25.71 13.10 22.95
N PRO A 152 26.54 13.39 23.97
CA PRO A 152 27.19 14.68 24.08
C PRO A 152 28.21 14.87 22.96
N LYS A 153 28.58 16.13 22.72
CA LYS A 153 29.54 16.51 21.69
C LYS A 153 30.93 15.87 21.94
N PRO A 154 31.51 15.17 20.95
CA PRO A 154 32.86 14.64 21.04
C PRO A 154 33.93 15.73 21.20
N LYS A 155 35.04 15.37 21.85
CA LYS A 155 36.25 16.21 21.92
C LYS A 155 36.79 16.44 20.51
N GLY A 156 37.17 17.68 20.19
CA GLY A 156 37.71 18.06 18.87
C GLY A 156 36.66 18.31 17.76
N MET A 157 35.38 17.99 17.97
CA MET A 157 34.32 18.40 17.03
C MET A 157 34.01 19.90 17.17
N HIS A 158 33.64 20.59 16.09
CA HIS A 158 33.16 21.97 16.17
C HIS A 158 31.65 22.01 16.52
N TRP A 159 31.21 22.97 17.33
CA TRP A 159 29.80 23.09 17.77
C TRP A 159 28.82 23.12 16.59
N THR A 160 29.11 23.91 15.54
CA THR A 160 28.23 23.98 14.36
C THR A 160 28.04 22.63 13.65
N THR A 161 29.04 21.74 13.70
CA THR A 161 28.93 20.40 13.11
C THR A 161 28.08 19.50 13.99
N TYR A 162 28.27 19.60 15.32
CA TYR A 162 27.45 18.89 16.30
C TYR A 162 25.98 19.29 16.21
N ASP A 163 25.69 20.60 16.19
CA ASP A 163 24.31 21.10 16.15
C ASP A 163 23.58 20.67 14.87
N ARG A 164 24.27 20.67 13.72
CA ARG A 164 23.73 20.14 12.46
C ARG A 164 23.43 18.64 12.56
N ALA A 165 24.35 17.86 13.14
CA ALA A 165 24.16 16.43 13.33
C ALA A 165 22.98 16.14 14.28
N HIS A 166 22.89 16.87 15.39
CA HIS A 166 21.82 16.78 16.36
C HIS A 166 20.46 17.14 15.73
N ALA A 167 20.35 18.29 15.05
CA ALA A 167 19.12 18.71 14.37
C ALA A 167 18.69 17.69 13.30
N THR A 168 19.64 17.13 12.54
CA THR A 168 19.36 16.10 11.53
C THR A 168 18.84 14.82 12.18
N ALA A 169 19.46 14.35 13.26
CA ALA A 169 19.01 13.16 13.99
C ALA A 169 17.61 13.37 14.59
N MET A 170 17.37 14.50 15.24
CA MET A 170 16.06 14.85 15.80
C MET A 170 14.95 14.88 14.74
N ALA A 171 15.22 15.46 13.56
CA ALA A 171 14.24 15.47 12.46
C ALA A 171 13.93 14.06 11.93
N LEU A 172 14.94 13.17 11.86
CA LEU A 172 14.77 11.79 11.43
C LEU A 172 13.98 10.96 12.47
N GLU A 173 14.26 11.17 13.76
CA GLU A 173 13.55 10.54 14.87
C GLU A 173 12.09 10.98 14.91
N GLN A 174 11.81 12.29 14.83
CA GLN A 174 10.46 12.84 14.76
C GLN A 174 9.68 12.29 13.55
N ARG A 175 10.32 12.20 12.38
CA ARG A 175 9.70 11.63 11.18
C ARG A 175 9.35 10.15 11.37
N SER A 176 10.22 9.39 12.04
CA SER A 176 9.96 7.99 12.37
C SER A 176 8.79 7.87 13.36
N LEU A 177 8.82 8.65 14.45
CA LEU A 177 7.77 8.71 15.47
C LEU A 177 6.41 9.08 14.88
N ALA A 178 6.33 10.12 14.05
CA ALA A 178 5.10 10.49 13.35
C ALA A 178 4.59 9.36 12.44
N SER A 179 5.49 8.65 11.76
CA SER A 179 5.13 7.49 10.96
C SER A 179 4.65 6.29 11.81
N MET A 180 5.18 6.12 13.03
CA MET A 180 4.73 5.11 14.00
C MET A 180 3.35 5.45 14.53
N ALA A 181 3.16 6.69 15.00
CA ALA A 181 1.89 7.16 15.51
C ALA A 181 0.77 7.01 14.47
N ALA A 182 1.04 7.38 13.21
CA ALA A 182 0.09 7.20 12.11
C ALA A 182 -0.23 5.72 11.84
N THR A 183 0.71 4.80 12.08
CA THR A 183 0.48 3.35 11.95
C THR A 183 -0.32 2.81 13.13
N VAL A 184 0.02 3.18 14.35
CA VAL A 184 -0.68 2.80 15.58
C VAL A 184 -2.11 3.30 15.56
N GLU A 185 -2.35 4.54 15.13
CA GLU A 185 -3.69 5.10 14.98
C GLU A 185 -4.54 4.31 13.98
N LYS A 186 -3.94 3.89 12.85
CA LYS A 186 -4.63 2.99 11.91
C LYS A 186 -4.96 1.64 12.54
N ILE A 187 -4.07 1.09 13.37
CA ILE A 187 -4.32 -0.17 14.09
C ILE A 187 -5.43 0.02 15.13
N ARG A 188 -5.38 1.09 15.93
CA ARG A 188 -6.41 1.43 16.93
C ARG A 188 -7.78 1.60 16.28
N ARG A 189 -7.89 2.36 15.18
CA ARG A 189 -9.14 2.50 14.42
C ARG A 189 -9.66 1.15 13.90
N ARG A 190 -8.78 0.22 13.52
CA ARG A 190 -9.17 -1.14 13.12
C ARG A 190 -9.66 -1.98 14.29
N CYS A 191 -9.06 -1.85 15.47
CA CYS A 191 -9.52 -2.55 16.68
C CYS A 191 -10.84 -1.97 17.22
N ALA A 192 -11.00 -0.64 17.18
CA ALA A 192 -12.23 0.02 17.60
C ALA A 192 -13.42 -0.27 16.65
N ALA A 193 -13.17 -0.43 15.34
CA ALA A 193 -14.20 -0.84 14.38
C ALA A 193 -14.51 -2.36 14.40
N ARG A 194 -13.99 -3.09 15.37
CA ARG A 194 -14.22 -4.53 15.60
C ARG A 194 -14.94 -4.83 16.92
N GLY A 195 -15.15 -3.82 17.78
CA GLY A 195 -15.97 -3.89 18.99
C GLY A 195 -17.29 -3.19 18.75
#